data_AF-A0A366KAX2-F1
#
_entry.id   AF-A0A366KAX2-F1
#
_cell.length_a   1.000
_cell.length_b   1.000
_cell.length_c   1.000
_cell.angle_alpha   90.00
_cell.angle_beta   90.00
_cell.angle_gamma   90.00
#
_symmetry.space_group_name_H-M   'P 1'
#
loop_
_entity.id
_entity.type
_entity.pdbx_description
1 polymer ?
#
loop_
_entity_poly.entity_id
_entity_poly.type
_entity_poly.pdbx_seq_one_letter_code
_entity_poly.pdbx_strand_id
1 'polypeptide(L)'
;MKRMKLKLRGKALGAVAALVAAVAVALPAGMAFAGGGGGNAGGGGGGVMAVSQQWAYHDDNDGGFGGNAMSSIYAAFAAQGVTMLPNGVGVAQQALTMANTNCVNRFNDAHADQVGQARCRVVAVGTMTGPNKQFSGLVHHLKSDWLAGWAATVGGRSYSNNGVRYTTNEMFEDQPGTSVDSLADQYSADNISIVVIMLNQYEPKAEIPPAPPTKDVPAGTNADSMLHEQVIRTGTGTGGKHLWMADTIDPAGQAYSVVGQSVTDATTGQDISGRFDFDAAAPGAHANWKGGDLPEGHEFAWKVTIRTSMPETSRVRDHGDVRWKGTSIEQTRPTPEREFPTWRPNPDKSWILKDPASGRWQAVI
;
A
#
# COMPACT_ATOMS: atom_id res chain seq x y z
N MET A 1 -29.90 -33.89 -62.24
CA MET A 1 -29.82 -34.74 -61.03
C MET A 1 -28.88 -34.09 -60.02
N LYS A 2 -29.28 -34.17 -58.73
CA LYS A 2 -28.61 -33.71 -57.49
C LYS A 2 -28.16 -32.24 -57.37
N ARG A 3 -29.11 -31.43 -56.89
CA ARG A 3 -28.85 -30.30 -55.99
C ARG A 3 -28.37 -30.84 -54.65
N MET A 4 -27.34 -30.25 -54.05
CA MET A 4 -27.13 -30.34 -52.61
C MET A 4 -26.84 -28.94 -52.07
N LYS A 5 -27.75 -28.48 -51.22
CA LYS A 5 -27.68 -27.23 -50.46
C LYS A 5 -26.68 -27.45 -49.32
N LEU A 6 -25.79 -26.49 -49.07
CA LEU A 6 -25.36 -26.21 -47.71
C LEU A 6 -25.39 -24.70 -47.47
N LYS A 7 -26.34 -24.30 -46.62
CA LYS A 7 -26.42 -22.98 -46.02
C LYS A 7 -25.33 -22.89 -44.97
N LEU A 8 -24.38 -21.97 -45.09
CA LEU A 8 -23.77 -21.34 -43.93
C LEU A 8 -24.21 -19.88 -43.89
N ARG A 9 -24.93 -19.54 -42.82
CA ARG A 9 -25.33 -18.18 -42.46
C ARG A 9 -24.14 -17.47 -41.83
N GLY A 10 -23.98 -16.17 -42.15
CA GLY A 10 -23.69 -15.14 -41.16
C GLY A 10 -22.24 -14.70 -40.97
N LYS A 11 -21.85 -13.67 -41.73
CA LYS A 11 -21.13 -12.42 -41.35
C LYS A 11 -20.37 -12.45 -40.01
N ALA A 12 -19.04 -12.38 -40.02
CA ALA A 12 -18.22 -11.15 -40.07
C ALA A 12 -18.16 -10.38 -38.74
N LEU A 13 -17.00 -10.39 -38.07
CA LEU A 13 -16.12 -9.22 -37.88
C LEU A 13 -14.86 -9.65 -37.09
N GLY A 14 -13.74 -9.02 -37.42
CA GLY A 14 -12.41 -9.45 -37.00
C GLY A 14 -12.09 -9.26 -35.52
N ALA A 15 -11.22 -10.13 -35.05
CA ALA A 15 -10.24 -9.82 -34.03
C ALA A 15 -8.92 -10.40 -34.53
N VAL A 16 -7.99 -9.52 -34.91
CA VAL A 16 -6.60 -9.89 -35.16
C VAL A 16 -6.03 -10.28 -33.80
N ALA A 17 -6.05 -11.57 -33.47
CA ALA A 17 -5.28 -12.09 -32.36
C ALA A 17 -3.81 -12.01 -32.76
N ALA A 18 -3.09 -11.04 -32.22
CA ALA A 18 -1.64 -11.00 -32.29
C ALA A 18 -1.11 -12.22 -31.52
N LEU A 19 -0.83 -13.29 -32.26
CA LEU A 19 -0.03 -14.42 -31.80
C LEU A 19 1.39 -13.90 -31.53
N VAL A 20 1.66 -13.55 -30.27
CA VAL A 20 3.04 -13.44 -29.80
C VAL A 20 3.57 -14.87 -29.77
N ALA A 21 4.34 -15.23 -30.80
CA ALA A 21 5.09 -16.46 -30.82
C ALA A 21 6.13 -16.40 -29.70
N ALA A 22 5.84 -17.04 -28.56
CA ALA A 22 6.82 -17.31 -27.54
C ALA A 22 7.89 -18.24 -28.14
N VAL A 23 9.05 -17.69 -28.46
CA VAL A 23 10.25 -18.48 -28.74
C VAL A 23 10.65 -19.12 -27.41
N ALA A 24 10.22 -20.37 -27.21
CA ALA A 24 10.67 -21.19 -26.09
C ALA A 24 12.14 -21.56 -26.31
N VAL A 25 13.04 -20.67 -25.87
CA VAL A 25 14.43 -21.04 -25.65
C VAL A 25 14.42 -21.99 -24.46
N ALA A 26 14.67 -23.27 -24.71
CA ALA A 26 14.88 -24.27 -23.67
C ALA A 26 16.16 -23.93 -22.90
N LEU A 27 16.03 -23.03 -21.93
CA LEU A 27 17.06 -22.74 -20.94
C LEU A 27 17.13 -23.95 -19.98
N PRO A 28 18.33 -24.37 -19.55
CA PRO A 28 18.44 -25.36 -18.48
C PRO A 28 17.67 -24.83 -17.27
N ALA A 29 16.74 -25.65 -16.76
CA ALA A 29 15.93 -25.33 -15.61
C ALA A 29 16.84 -25.01 -14.43
N GLY A 30 16.95 -23.72 -14.09
CA GLY A 30 17.50 -23.32 -12.80
C GLY A 30 16.60 -23.86 -11.70
N MET A 31 17.19 -24.03 -10.51
CA MET A 31 16.45 -24.46 -9.34
C MET A 31 15.27 -23.50 -9.09
N ALA A 32 14.05 -23.98 -9.29
CA ALA A 32 12.85 -23.28 -8.87
C ALA A 32 12.73 -23.48 -7.35
N PHE A 33 12.96 -22.42 -6.59
CA PHE A 33 12.75 -22.44 -5.16
C PHE A 33 11.28 -22.12 -4.86
N ALA A 34 10.66 -22.91 -3.99
CA ALA A 34 9.35 -22.57 -3.43
C ALA A 34 9.46 -21.23 -2.68
N GLY A 35 8.61 -20.25 -2.99
CA GLY A 35 8.71 -18.89 -2.45
C GLY A 35 9.84 -18.03 -3.05
N GLY A 36 10.31 -18.37 -4.25
CA GLY A 36 11.41 -17.70 -4.91
C GLY A 36 11.08 -16.30 -5.46
N GLY A 37 12.03 -15.37 -5.42
CA GLY A 37 11.95 -14.05 -6.06
C GLY A 37 13.20 -13.65 -6.86
N GLY A 38 14.20 -14.54 -6.93
CA GLY A 38 15.48 -14.25 -7.56
C GLY A 38 15.86 -15.24 -8.65
N GLY A 39 17.01 -14.99 -9.27
CA GLY A 39 17.58 -15.84 -10.31
C GLY A 39 19.09 -15.66 -10.35
N ASN A 40 19.82 -16.74 -10.61
CA ASN A 40 21.27 -16.71 -10.74
C ASN A 40 21.73 -17.45 -12.00
N ALA A 41 22.93 -17.12 -12.48
CA ALA A 41 23.53 -17.77 -13.64
C ALA A 41 25.04 -17.56 -13.72
N GLY A 42 25.70 -18.34 -14.58
CA GLY A 42 27.11 -18.19 -14.94
C GLY A 42 28.07 -19.06 -14.14
N GLY A 43 29.37 -18.80 -14.27
CA GLY A 43 30.43 -19.34 -13.41
C GLY A 43 31.06 -20.65 -13.86
N GLY A 44 30.70 -21.18 -15.03
CA GLY A 44 31.31 -22.38 -15.62
C GLY A 44 32.69 -22.20 -16.26
N GLY A 45 33.31 -21.02 -16.13
CA GLY A 45 34.65 -20.75 -16.68
C GLY A 45 35.75 -21.35 -15.81
N GLY A 46 36.69 -22.11 -16.39
CA GLY A 46 37.73 -22.88 -15.70
C GLY A 46 38.85 -22.09 -14.98
N GLY A 47 38.57 -20.92 -14.43
CA GLY A 47 39.48 -20.24 -13.51
C GLY A 47 39.60 -18.75 -13.78
N VAL A 48 38.87 -17.95 -13.00
CA VAL A 48 39.34 -16.72 -12.35
C VAL A 48 38.42 -16.49 -11.15
N MET A 49 38.93 -16.50 -9.93
CA MET A 49 38.16 -16.05 -8.77
C MET A 49 37.85 -14.56 -8.95
N ALA A 50 36.61 -14.16 -8.69
CA ALA A 50 36.22 -12.76 -8.74
C ALA A 50 37.14 -11.90 -7.87
N VAL A 51 37.61 -10.78 -8.42
CA VAL A 51 38.38 -9.78 -7.66
C VAL A 51 37.53 -8.58 -7.27
N SER A 52 36.31 -8.49 -7.82
CA SER A 52 35.34 -7.44 -7.52
C SER A 52 33.95 -8.05 -7.43
N GLN A 53 33.44 -8.12 -6.21
CA GLN A 53 32.07 -8.47 -5.85
C GLN A 53 31.31 -7.19 -5.53
N GLN A 54 30.14 -6.99 -6.15
CA GLN A 54 29.30 -5.80 -5.95
C GLN A 54 27.82 -6.18 -5.90
N TRP A 55 27.07 -5.50 -5.02
CA TRP A 55 25.62 -5.45 -5.06
C TRP A 55 25.16 -4.03 -5.39
N ALA A 56 24.16 -3.95 -6.24
CA ALA A 56 23.36 -2.76 -6.44
C ALA A 56 21.97 -3.06 -5.94
N TYR A 57 21.44 -2.18 -5.09
CA TYR A 57 20.08 -2.25 -4.60
C TYR A 57 19.40 -0.92 -4.84
N HIS A 58 18.19 -0.96 -5.39
CA HIS A 58 17.36 0.21 -5.65
C HIS A 58 15.89 -0.18 -5.60
N ASP A 59 15.13 0.47 -4.73
CA ASP A 59 13.69 0.25 -4.62
C ASP A 59 12.93 1.54 -4.27
N ASP A 60 13.50 2.71 -4.58
CA ASP A 60 13.11 4.04 -4.03
C ASP A 60 11.80 4.62 -4.63
N ASN A 61 10.74 3.81 -4.70
CA ASN A 61 9.39 4.17 -5.13
C ASN A 61 9.24 4.53 -6.64
N ASP A 62 10.26 4.33 -7.46
CA ASP A 62 10.28 4.64 -8.90
C ASP A 62 10.24 3.38 -9.79
N GLY A 63 10.03 2.21 -9.19
CA GLY A 63 10.03 0.92 -9.88
C GLY A 63 11.36 0.18 -9.82
N GLY A 64 12.28 0.59 -8.93
CA GLY A 64 13.58 -0.04 -8.79
C GLY A 64 14.39 0.15 -10.07
N PHE A 65 15.18 -0.84 -10.46
CA PHE A 65 15.91 -0.77 -11.73
C PHE A 65 15.02 -0.95 -12.97
N GLY A 66 13.75 -1.33 -12.80
CA GLY A 66 12.78 -1.57 -13.86
C GLY A 66 12.18 -2.99 -13.84
N GLY A 67 11.41 -3.35 -14.87
CA GLY A 67 10.74 -4.65 -14.97
C GLY A 67 11.62 -5.78 -15.55
N ASN A 68 10.98 -6.82 -16.11
CA ASN A 68 11.65 -7.92 -16.82
C ASN A 68 12.16 -7.49 -18.22
N ALA A 69 13.20 -6.64 -18.22
CA ALA A 69 13.89 -6.19 -19.42
C ALA A 69 15.39 -6.04 -19.15
N MET A 70 16.22 -6.28 -20.16
CA MET A 70 17.67 -6.10 -20.03
C MET A 70 18.09 -4.68 -19.64
N SER A 71 17.28 -3.67 -19.96
CA SER A 71 17.49 -2.28 -19.50
C SER A 71 17.61 -2.20 -17.97
N SER A 72 16.90 -3.04 -17.22
CA SER A 72 16.98 -3.08 -15.77
C SER A 72 18.33 -3.59 -15.28
N ILE A 73 18.89 -4.61 -15.96
CA ILE A 73 20.25 -5.09 -15.65
C ILE A 73 21.29 -4.03 -16.00
N TYR A 74 21.16 -3.36 -17.15
CA TYR A 74 22.07 -2.28 -17.53
C TYR A 74 22.03 -1.11 -16.55
N ALA A 75 20.84 -0.75 -16.03
CA ALA A 75 20.70 0.29 -15.01
C ALA A 75 21.42 -0.10 -13.70
N ALA A 76 21.26 -1.35 -13.26
CA ALA A 76 21.97 -1.84 -12.07
C ALA A 76 23.49 -1.91 -12.29
N PHE A 77 23.95 -2.35 -13.46
CA PHE A 77 25.36 -2.39 -13.81
C PHE A 77 25.96 -0.98 -13.86
N ALA A 78 25.23 -0.01 -14.39
CA ALA A 78 25.65 1.40 -14.37
C ALA A 78 25.83 1.91 -12.93
N ALA A 79 24.92 1.58 -12.02
CA ALA A 79 25.05 1.92 -10.59
C ALA A 79 26.29 1.28 -9.93
N GLN A 80 26.77 0.14 -10.43
CA GLN A 80 27.99 -0.54 -9.96
C GLN A 80 29.27 -0.06 -10.67
N GLY A 81 29.13 0.64 -11.79
CA GLY A 81 30.22 0.92 -12.71
C GLY A 81 30.72 -0.32 -13.47
N VAL A 82 29.84 -1.30 -13.69
CA VAL A 82 30.11 -2.54 -14.42
C VAL A 82 29.77 -2.38 -15.89
N THR A 83 30.62 -2.92 -16.77
CA THR A 83 30.38 -2.97 -18.22
C THR A 83 30.03 -4.39 -18.65
N MET A 84 28.89 -4.55 -19.32
CA MET A 84 28.47 -5.81 -19.92
C MET A 84 29.34 -6.16 -21.14
N LEU A 85 29.92 -7.36 -21.16
CA LEU A 85 30.57 -7.91 -22.36
C LEU A 85 29.58 -8.73 -23.20
N PRO A 86 29.81 -8.88 -24.52
CA PRO A 86 28.91 -9.63 -25.40
C PRO A 86 28.60 -11.06 -24.93
N ASN A 87 29.59 -11.75 -24.36
CA ASN A 87 29.41 -13.11 -23.83
C ASN A 87 28.63 -13.17 -22.51
N GLY A 88 28.54 -12.06 -21.77
CA GLY A 88 27.77 -11.98 -20.53
C GLY A 88 26.26 -11.79 -20.74
N VAL A 89 25.82 -11.30 -21.90
CA VAL A 89 24.42 -10.93 -22.16
C VAL A 89 23.47 -12.10 -21.94
N GLY A 90 23.79 -13.28 -22.48
CA GLY A 90 22.94 -14.48 -22.33
C GLY A 90 22.83 -14.94 -20.87
N VAL A 91 23.92 -14.82 -20.11
CA VAL A 91 23.97 -15.18 -18.68
C VAL A 91 23.10 -14.24 -17.86
N ALA A 92 23.20 -12.94 -18.10
CA ALA A 92 22.37 -11.95 -17.43
C ALA A 92 20.87 -12.11 -17.79
N GLN A 93 20.56 -12.36 -19.06
CA GLN A 93 19.18 -12.61 -19.50
C GLN A 93 18.61 -13.86 -18.83
N GLN A 94 19.39 -14.94 -18.69
CA GLN A 94 18.96 -16.15 -17.99
C GLN A 94 18.60 -15.86 -16.54
N ALA A 95 19.47 -15.15 -15.81
CA ALA A 95 19.23 -14.80 -14.41
C ALA A 95 17.98 -13.89 -14.26
N LEU A 96 17.81 -12.91 -15.15
CA LEU A 96 16.63 -12.03 -15.17
C LEU A 96 15.34 -12.81 -15.44
N THR A 97 15.33 -13.66 -16.46
CA THR A 97 14.15 -14.49 -16.79
C THR A 97 13.77 -15.37 -15.61
N MET A 98 14.76 -16.01 -14.98
CA MET A 98 14.54 -16.85 -13.80
C MET A 98 13.98 -16.04 -12.62
N ALA A 99 14.54 -14.86 -12.34
CA ALA A 99 14.06 -13.97 -11.30
C ALA A 99 12.60 -13.54 -11.52
N ASN A 100 12.26 -13.18 -12.76
CA ASN A 100 10.89 -12.82 -13.10
C ASN A 100 9.93 -14.00 -12.94
N THR A 101 10.29 -15.18 -13.46
CA THR A 101 9.46 -16.39 -13.32
C THR A 101 9.21 -16.71 -11.84
N ASN A 102 10.26 -16.68 -11.01
CA ASN A 102 10.13 -16.96 -9.59
C ASN A 102 9.24 -15.90 -8.89
N CYS A 103 9.49 -14.61 -9.13
CA CYS A 103 8.65 -13.53 -8.59
C CYS A 103 7.17 -13.67 -8.98
N VAL A 104 6.87 -13.99 -10.25
CA VAL A 104 5.48 -14.19 -10.72
C VAL A 104 4.85 -15.42 -10.05
N ASN A 105 5.59 -16.52 -9.92
CA ASN A 105 5.08 -17.72 -9.26
C ASN A 105 4.75 -17.45 -7.79
N ARG A 106 5.68 -16.80 -7.07
CA ARG A 106 5.48 -16.39 -5.68
C ARG A 106 4.28 -15.48 -5.50
N PHE A 107 4.09 -14.51 -6.39
CA PHE A 107 2.89 -13.68 -6.39
C PHE A 107 1.62 -14.52 -6.57
N ASN A 108 1.60 -15.43 -7.54
CA ASN A 108 0.42 -16.27 -7.80
C ASN A 108 0.12 -17.23 -6.64
N ASP A 109 1.15 -17.69 -5.92
CA ASP A 109 1.01 -18.55 -4.74
C ASP A 109 0.37 -17.78 -3.57
N ALA A 110 0.75 -16.51 -3.38
CA ALA A 110 0.20 -15.66 -2.32
C ALA A 110 -1.17 -15.03 -2.68
N HIS A 111 -1.40 -14.74 -3.96
CA HIS A 111 -2.56 -14.01 -4.47
C HIS A 111 -3.27 -14.81 -5.57
N ALA A 112 -3.80 -15.98 -5.19
CA ALA A 112 -4.47 -16.90 -6.11
C ALA A 112 -5.73 -16.30 -6.79
N ASP A 113 -6.31 -15.24 -6.23
CA ASP A 113 -7.41 -14.45 -6.78
C ASP A 113 -6.97 -13.45 -7.87
N GLN A 114 -5.67 -13.20 -8.00
CA GLN A 114 -5.09 -12.19 -8.89
C GLN A 114 -4.12 -12.77 -9.93
N VAL A 115 -4.19 -14.08 -10.20
CA VAL A 115 -3.25 -14.77 -11.11
C VAL A 115 -3.11 -14.03 -12.45
N GLY A 116 -1.86 -13.78 -12.84
CA GLY A 116 -1.52 -13.04 -14.07
C GLY A 116 -1.45 -11.52 -13.91
N GLN A 117 -1.70 -10.98 -12.72
CA GLN A 117 -1.59 -9.55 -12.41
C GLN A 117 -0.28 -9.18 -11.69
N ALA A 118 0.68 -10.10 -11.65
CA ALA A 118 1.99 -9.87 -11.04
C ALA A 118 2.75 -8.74 -11.75
N ARG A 119 3.20 -7.75 -10.97
CA ARG A 119 4.03 -6.63 -11.44
C ARG A 119 5.39 -6.70 -10.75
N CYS A 120 6.26 -7.55 -11.31
CA CYS A 120 7.61 -7.77 -10.79
C CYS A 120 8.58 -6.68 -11.23
N ARG A 121 9.39 -6.19 -10.29
CA ARG A 121 10.45 -5.19 -10.52
C ARG A 121 11.79 -5.68 -10.00
N VAL A 122 12.87 -5.36 -10.70
CA VAL A 122 14.25 -5.67 -10.32
C VAL A 122 14.68 -4.69 -9.24
N VAL A 123 14.93 -5.20 -8.03
CA VAL A 123 15.36 -4.38 -6.89
C VAL A 123 16.82 -4.56 -6.55
N ALA A 124 17.39 -5.74 -6.86
CA ALA A 124 18.80 -6.01 -6.57
C ALA A 124 19.47 -6.76 -7.71
N VAL A 125 20.72 -6.38 -7.99
CA VAL A 125 21.60 -7.14 -8.88
C VAL A 125 22.96 -7.27 -8.20
N GLY A 126 23.38 -8.51 -8.00
CA GLY A 126 24.72 -8.87 -7.55
C GLY A 126 25.57 -9.30 -8.73
N THR A 127 26.81 -8.83 -8.81
CA THR A 127 27.74 -9.19 -9.90
C THR A 127 29.12 -9.60 -9.40
N MET A 128 29.70 -10.57 -10.10
CA MET A 128 31.10 -10.97 -9.98
C MET A 128 31.83 -10.56 -11.26
N THR A 129 32.93 -9.81 -11.09
CA THR A 129 33.72 -9.30 -12.20
C THR A 129 35.22 -9.44 -11.94
N GLY A 130 35.99 -9.40 -13.03
CA GLY A 130 37.44 -9.24 -12.98
C GLY A 130 37.85 -7.80 -12.58
N PRO A 131 39.16 -7.49 -12.53
CA PRO A 131 39.66 -6.21 -12.00
C PRO A 131 39.11 -4.98 -12.75
N ASN A 132 38.80 -5.16 -14.04
CA ASN A 132 38.33 -4.11 -14.93
C ASN A 132 36.81 -3.86 -14.85
N LYS A 133 36.10 -4.45 -13.89
CA LYS A 133 34.62 -4.37 -13.75
C LYS A 133 33.86 -4.74 -15.03
N GLN A 134 34.35 -5.75 -15.74
CA GLN A 134 33.71 -6.27 -16.94
C GLN A 134 32.99 -7.57 -16.62
N PHE A 135 31.70 -7.62 -16.96
CA PHE A 135 30.87 -8.80 -16.74
C PHE A 135 30.88 -9.69 -17.99
N SER A 136 31.56 -10.83 -17.89
CA SER A 136 31.63 -11.86 -18.94
C SER A 136 30.68 -13.04 -18.70
N GLY A 137 30.07 -13.13 -17.52
CA GLY A 137 29.30 -14.30 -17.08
C GLY A 137 30.15 -15.51 -16.66
N LEU A 138 31.48 -15.44 -16.72
CA LEU A 138 32.37 -16.57 -16.40
C LEU A 138 33.00 -16.49 -15.00
N VAL A 139 33.20 -15.27 -14.50
CA VAL A 139 33.88 -15.00 -13.23
C VAL A 139 32.93 -15.30 -12.07
N HIS A 140 33.40 -16.05 -11.09
CA HIS A 140 32.58 -16.50 -9.97
C HIS A 140 33.35 -16.47 -8.65
N HIS A 141 32.63 -16.71 -7.54
CA HIS A 141 33.21 -16.82 -6.21
C HIS A 141 32.36 -17.77 -5.33
N LEU A 142 32.77 -17.93 -4.08
CA LEU A 142 32.03 -18.65 -3.05
C LEU A 142 30.78 -17.87 -2.60
N LYS A 143 29.75 -18.59 -2.17
CA LYS A 143 28.54 -18.04 -1.56
C LYS A 143 28.85 -17.11 -0.38
N SER A 144 29.87 -17.44 0.44
CA SER A 144 30.26 -16.61 1.59
C SER A 144 30.58 -15.16 1.20
N ASP A 145 31.21 -14.94 0.06
CA ASP A 145 31.62 -13.60 -0.39
C ASP A 145 30.46 -12.82 -0.98
N TRP A 146 29.48 -13.51 -1.59
CA TRP A 146 28.20 -12.90 -1.96
C TRP A 146 27.48 -12.32 -0.75
N LEU A 147 27.42 -13.07 0.35
CA LEU A 147 26.72 -12.65 1.57
C LEU A 147 27.51 -11.61 2.36
N ALA A 148 28.84 -11.70 2.41
CA ALA A 148 29.68 -10.66 2.99
C ALA A 148 29.49 -9.34 2.24
N GLY A 149 29.46 -9.39 0.91
CA GLY A 149 29.13 -8.26 0.06
C GLY A 149 27.75 -7.69 0.31
N TRP A 150 26.74 -8.55 0.42
CA TRP A 150 25.36 -8.16 0.72
C TRP A 150 25.28 -7.43 2.05
N ALA A 151 25.81 -8.02 3.12
CA ALA A 151 25.82 -7.42 4.46
C ALA A 151 26.56 -6.07 4.48
N ALA A 152 27.62 -5.90 3.70
CA ALA A 152 28.36 -4.65 3.65
C ALA A 152 27.61 -3.52 2.92
N THR A 153 26.80 -3.85 1.91
CA THR A 153 26.26 -2.87 0.95
C THR A 153 24.74 -2.67 1.04
N VAL A 154 24.00 -3.71 1.41
CA VAL A 154 22.53 -3.75 1.34
C VAL A 154 21.91 -4.21 2.66
N GLY A 155 22.43 -5.28 3.25
CA GLY A 155 21.85 -5.93 4.43
C GLY A 155 21.69 -4.99 5.63
N GLY A 156 20.52 -5.02 6.25
CA GLY A 156 20.19 -4.24 7.44
C GLY A 156 20.00 -2.75 7.21
N ARG A 157 20.01 -2.28 5.95
CA ARG A 157 19.71 -0.89 5.60
C ARG A 157 18.21 -0.69 5.39
N SER A 158 17.77 0.56 5.53
CA SER A 158 16.38 0.96 5.29
C SER A 158 16.20 1.45 3.86
N TYR A 159 15.11 1.01 3.25
CA TYR A 159 14.66 1.39 1.92
C TYR A 159 13.19 1.79 1.97
N SER A 160 12.64 2.31 0.87
CA SER A 160 11.24 2.71 0.79
C SER A 160 10.68 2.37 -0.57
N ASN A 161 9.53 1.69 -0.61
CA ASN A 161 8.75 1.48 -1.83
C ASN A 161 7.32 2.04 -1.66
N ASN A 162 6.81 2.77 -2.66
CA ASN A 162 5.56 3.53 -2.59
C ASN A 162 5.37 4.34 -1.28
N GLY A 163 6.46 4.92 -0.75
CA GLY A 163 6.47 5.70 0.48
C GLY A 163 6.31 4.89 1.76
N VAL A 164 6.33 3.55 1.68
CA VAL A 164 6.38 2.62 2.80
C VAL A 164 7.84 2.24 3.06
N ARG A 165 8.31 2.48 4.28
CA ARG A 165 9.68 2.16 4.69
C ARG A 165 9.77 0.71 5.16
N TYR A 166 10.88 0.08 4.85
CA TYR A 166 11.20 -1.27 5.31
C TYR A 166 12.71 -1.46 5.46
N THR A 167 13.11 -2.49 6.18
CA THR A 167 14.50 -3.00 6.17
C THR A 167 14.56 -4.34 5.45
N THR A 168 15.70 -4.67 4.85
CA THR A 168 15.83 -5.86 3.98
C THR A 168 15.61 -7.19 4.70
N ASN A 169 15.70 -7.20 6.03
CA ASN A 169 15.41 -8.35 6.89
C ASN A 169 13.93 -8.44 7.34
N GLU A 170 13.09 -7.44 7.03
CA GLU A 170 11.66 -7.53 7.31
C GLU A 170 11.03 -8.61 6.43
N MET A 171 10.14 -9.39 7.03
CA MET A 171 9.39 -10.43 6.34
C MET A 171 8.34 -9.80 5.43
N PHE A 172 8.10 -10.43 4.30
CA PHE A 172 7.04 -10.03 3.38
C PHE A 172 5.68 -10.28 4.01
N GLU A 173 4.77 -9.32 3.86
CA GLU A 173 3.42 -9.40 4.44
C GLU A 173 2.58 -10.50 3.78
N ASP A 174 2.72 -10.66 2.46
CA ASP A 174 2.01 -11.66 1.66
C ASP A 174 2.70 -13.03 1.65
N GLN A 175 3.97 -13.10 2.06
CA GLN A 175 4.71 -14.35 2.19
C GLN A 175 5.55 -14.42 3.46
N PRO A 176 4.93 -14.80 4.60
CA PRO A 176 5.63 -14.94 5.87
C PRO A 176 6.78 -15.95 5.77
N GLY A 177 7.96 -15.55 6.24
CA GLY A 177 9.18 -16.36 6.20
C GLY A 177 10.14 -16.04 5.04
N THR A 178 9.71 -15.20 4.09
CA THR A 178 10.58 -14.65 3.05
C THR A 178 10.87 -13.17 3.34
N SER A 179 12.12 -12.75 3.16
CA SER A 179 12.59 -11.36 3.23
C SER A 179 13.54 -11.09 2.06
N VAL A 180 13.93 -9.83 1.84
CA VAL A 180 14.91 -9.51 0.80
C VAL A 180 16.26 -10.18 1.12
N ASP A 181 16.66 -10.19 2.39
CA ASP A 181 17.86 -10.87 2.87
C ASP A 181 17.81 -12.38 2.62
N SER A 182 16.66 -13.02 2.85
CA SER A 182 16.52 -14.46 2.59
C SER A 182 16.56 -14.78 1.10
N LEU A 183 16.05 -13.89 0.23
CA LEU A 183 16.20 -14.03 -1.22
C LEU A 183 17.67 -13.90 -1.64
N ALA A 184 18.41 -12.94 -1.08
CA ALA A 184 19.84 -12.81 -1.35
C ALA A 184 20.61 -14.06 -0.92
N ASP A 185 20.30 -14.65 0.23
CA ASP A 185 20.89 -15.91 0.67
C ASP A 185 20.50 -17.10 -0.23
N GLN A 186 19.22 -17.24 -0.53
CA GLN A 186 18.69 -18.37 -1.29
C GLN A 186 19.23 -18.42 -2.72
N TYR A 187 19.40 -17.27 -3.36
CA TYR A 187 19.86 -17.17 -4.75
C TYR A 187 21.37 -16.93 -4.89
N SER A 188 22.09 -16.71 -3.80
CA SER A 188 23.55 -16.76 -3.82
C SER A 188 24.02 -18.22 -3.75
N ALA A 189 25.00 -18.57 -4.57
CA ALA A 189 25.58 -19.90 -4.63
C ALA A 189 27.07 -19.82 -4.93
N ASP A 190 27.76 -20.94 -4.79
CA ASP A 190 29.11 -21.09 -5.33
C ASP A 190 29.04 -21.12 -6.85
N ASN A 191 30.11 -20.67 -7.51
CA ASN A 191 30.30 -20.82 -8.96
C ASN A 191 29.19 -20.16 -9.81
N ILE A 192 28.62 -19.05 -9.36
CA ILE A 192 27.73 -18.18 -10.15
C ILE A 192 28.36 -16.79 -10.35
N SER A 193 27.94 -16.10 -11.41
CA SER A 193 28.50 -14.79 -11.79
C SER A 193 27.54 -13.63 -11.52
N ILE A 194 26.24 -13.89 -11.49
CA ILE A 194 25.20 -12.88 -11.30
C ILE A 194 24.06 -13.44 -10.44
N VAL A 195 23.51 -12.57 -9.59
CA VAL A 195 22.24 -12.78 -8.88
C VAL A 195 21.33 -11.61 -9.19
N VAL A 196 20.06 -11.88 -9.49
CA VAL A 196 19.02 -10.87 -9.72
C VAL A 196 17.90 -11.14 -8.75
N ILE A 197 17.40 -10.12 -8.05
CA ILE A 197 16.26 -10.22 -7.13
C ILE A 197 15.14 -9.31 -7.65
N MET A 198 13.94 -9.88 -7.74
CA MET A 198 12.73 -9.19 -8.13
C MET A 198 11.65 -9.29 -7.05
N LEU A 199 10.97 -8.18 -6.81
CA LEU A 199 9.85 -8.08 -5.87
C LEU A 199 8.56 -7.76 -6.62
N ASN A 200 7.44 -8.29 -6.11
CA ASN A 200 6.10 -8.03 -6.63
C ASN A 200 5.54 -6.73 -6.01
N GLN A 201 4.39 -6.23 -6.50
CA GLN A 201 3.81 -4.96 -6.05
C GLN A 201 3.47 -4.87 -4.55
N TYR A 202 3.28 -6.00 -3.87
CA TYR A 202 2.95 -6.10 -2.46
C TYR A 202 4.17 -6.30 -1.56
N GLU A 203 5.36 -6.41 -2.16
CA GLU A 203 6.58 -6.75 -1.45
C GLU A 203 7.60 -5.61 -1.47
N PRO A 204 8.41 -5.46 -0.41
CA PRO A 204 8.38 -6.29 0.81
C PRO A 204 7.25 -5.91 1.76
N LYS A 205 6.79 -4.66 1.67
CA LYS A 205 5.56 -4.15 2.28
C LYS A 205 4.78 -3.37 1.25
N ALA A 206 3.45 -3.42 1.37
CA ALA A 206 2.54 -2.71 0.48
C ALA A 206 1.95 -1.48 1.17
N GLU A 207 1.50 -0.51 0.37
CA GLU A 207 0.48 0.41 0.84
C GLU A 207 -0.82 -0.38 1.05
N ILE A 208 -1.37 -0.31 2.27
CA ILE A 208 -2.63 -0.97 2.61
C ILE A 208 -3.60 0.10 3.08
N PRO A 209 -4.64 0.42 2.29
CA PRO A 209 -5.71 1.30 2.76
C PRO A 209 -6.40 0.72 3.99
N PRO A 210 -6.90 1.56 4.90
CA PRO A 210 -7.64 1.09 6.06
C PRO A 210 -8.94 0.38 5.67
N ALA A 211 -9.47 -0.41 6.60
CA ALA A 211 -10.81 -0.96 6.52
C ALA A 211 -11.87 0.17 6.39
N PRO A 212 -13.08 -0.13 5.90
CA PRO A 212 -14.17 0.84 5.87
C PRO A 212 -14.36 1.56 7.22
N PRO A 213 -14.57 2.88 7.20
CA PRO A 213 -14.78 3.63 8.43
C PRO A 213 -16.12 3.25 9.07
N THR A 214 -16.19 3.37 10.40
CA THR A 214 -17.44 3.20 11.14
C THR A 214 -17.95 4.53 11.67
N LYS A 215 -19.24 4.58 11.97
CA LYS A 215 -19.88 5.75 12.55
C LYS A 215 -20.80 5.36 13.69
N ASP A 216 -20.53 5.97 14.83
CA ASP A 216 -21.26 5.82 16.06
C ASP A 216 -21.99 7.11 16.39
N VAL A 217 -23.30 6.98 16.55
CA VAL A 217 -24.23 8.04 16.93
C VAL A 217 -24.89 7.57 18.22
N PRO A 218 -24.51 8.11 19.40
CA PRO A 218 -25.08 7.76 20.69
C PRO A 218 -26.60 7.96 20.69
N ALA A 219 -27.30 7.03 21.34
CA ALA A 219 -28.73 7.12 21.52
C ALA A 219 -29.06 8.23 22.54
N GLY A 220 -29.52 9.37 22.05
CA GLY A 220 -30.05 10.45 22.86
C GLY A 220 -29.52 11.83 22.48
N THR A 221 -30.28 12.85 22.85
CA THR A 221 -29.89 14.25 22.75
C THR A 221 -29.83 14.80 24.16
N ASN A 222 -28.82 15.61 24.50
CA ASN A 222 -28.85 16.28 25.80
C ASN A 222 -30.05 17.26 25.80
N ALA A 223 -31.02 17.03 26.69
CA ALA A 223 -32.26 17.80 26.75
C ALA A 223 -32.06 19.28 27.11
N ASP A 224 -30.96 19.59 27.80
CA ASP A 224 -30.69 20.94 28.31
C ASP A 224 -29.86 21.76 27.32
N SER A 225 -28.94 21.12 26.59
CA SER A 225 -28.00 21.81 25.70
C SER A 225 -28.20 21.53 24.21
N MET A 226 -29.09 20.61 23.86
CA MET A 226 -29.33 20.13 22.48
C MET A 226 -28.04 19.72 21.77
N LEU A 227 -27.08 19.19 22.54
CA LEU A 227 -25.82 18.71 22.02
C LEU A 227 -25.96 17.27 21.59
N HIS A 228 -25.38 16.97 20.43
CA HIS A 228 -25.28 15.63 19.91
C HIS A 228 -23.82 15.38 19.51
N GLU A 229 -23.24 14.34 20.09
CA GLU A 229 -21.86 13.94 19.84
C GLU A 229 -21.86 12.77 18.88
N GLN A 230 -21.04 12.80 17.86
CA GLN A 230 -20.93 11.74 16.87
C GLN A 230 -19.46 11.37 16.75
N VAL A 231 -19.19 10.10 16.49
CA VAL A 231 -17.82 9.61 16.34
C VAL A 231 -17.68 8.83 15.04
N ILE A 232 -16.79 9.30 14.16
CA ILE A 232 -16.33 8.55 13.00
C ILE A 232 -15.00 7.91 13.36
N ARG A 233 -14.89 6.58 13.17
CA ARG A 233 -13.65 5.85 13.37
C ARG A 233 -13.09 5.40 12.04
N THR A 234 -11.78 5.60 11.86
CA THR A 234 -11.06 5.14 10.68
C THR A 234 -9.66 4.70 11.05
N GLY A 235 -9.17 3.67 10.36
CA GLY A 235 -7.76 3.31 10.42
C GLY A 235 -6.89 4.27 9.60
N THR A 236 -5.58 4.22 9.85
CA THR A 236 -4.55 4.92 9.05
C THR A 236 -3.90 4.01 7.99
N GLY A 237 -4.14 2.70 8.04
CA GLY A 237 -3.54 1.74 7.11
C GLY A 237 -2.01 1.72 7.17
N THR A 238 -1.37 1.31 6.08
CA THR A 238 0.10 1.31 5.89
C THR A 238 0.45 2.26 4.75
N GLY A 239 1.44 3.15 4.97
CA GLY A 239 1.92 4.08 3.94
C GLY A 239 1.05 5.33 3.71
N GLY A 240 0.09 5.61 4.60
CA GLY A 240 -0.79 6.75 4.46
C GLY A 240 -0.07 8.10 4.58
N LYS A 241 -0.34 9.04 3.67
CA LYS A 241 0.25 10.39 3.63
C LYS A 241 -0.77 11.49 3.91
N HIS A 242 -2.03 11.26 3.54
CA HIS A 242 -3.12 12.18 3.81
C HIS A 242 -4.36 11.43 4.28
N LEU A 243 -5.06 12.06 5.21
CA LEU A 243 -6.37 11.64 5.68
C LEU A 243 -7.28 12.86 5.69
N TRP A 244 -8.44 12.72 5.05
CA TRP A 244 -9.50 13.71 5.08
C TRP A 244 -10.79 13.02 5.50
N MET A 245 -11.49 13.63 6.43
CA MET A 245 -12.77 13.14 6.93
C MET A 245 -13.80 14.26 6.76
N ALA A 246 -14.97 13.89 6.26
CA ALA A 246 -16.14 14.75 6.20
C ALA A 246 -17.28 14.10 6.96
N ASP A 247 -18.07 14.93 7.60
CA ASP A 247 -19.30 14.53 8.24
C ASP A 247 -20.42 15.43 7.74
N THR A 248 -21.30 14.85 6.92
CA THR A 248 -22.37 15.57 6.23
C THR A 248 -23.70 15.35 6.95
N ILE A 249 -24.26 16.45 7.43
CA ILE A 249 -25.47 16.46 8.25
C ILE A 249 -26.63 17.03 7.44
N ASP A 250 -27.68 16.25 7.29
CA ASP A 250 -28.98 16.70 6.77
C ASP A 250 -29.91 17.00 7.96
N PRO A 251 -30.04 18.26 8.37
CA PRO A 251 -30.82 18.63 9.55
C PRO A 251 -32.34 18.58 9.32
N ALA A 252 -32.80 18.14 8.14
CA ALA A 252 -34.22 18.12 7.76
C ALA A 252 -34.88 19.51 7.88
N GLY A 253 -34.16 20.56 7.48
CA GLY A 253 -34.61 21.96 7.54
C GLY A 253 -34.39 22.66 8.88
N GLN A 254 -33.84 21.99 9.89
CA GLN A 254 -33.53 22.61 11.18
C GLN A 254 -32.20 23.38 11.13
N ALA A 255 -32.11 24.45 11.91
CA ALA A 255 -30.84 25.15 12.10
C ALA A 255 -29.93 24.37 13.05
N TYR A 256 -28.70 24.09 12.60
CA TYR A 256 -27.66 23.47 13.42
C TYR A 256 -26.34 24.24 13.31
N SER A 257 -25.47 24.03 14.28
CA SER A 257 -24.08 24.47 14.24
C SER A 257 -23.15 23.36 14.74
N VAL A 258 -21.98 23.25 14.14
CA VAL A 258 -20.88 22.43 14.67
C VAL A 258 -20.20 23.27 15.75
N VAL A 259 -20.21 22.77 16.99
CA VAL A 259 -19.70 23.49 18.17
C VAL A 259 -18.39 22.92 18.70
N GLY A 260 -17.97 21.76 18.23
CA GLY A 260 -16.71 21.14 18.63
C GLY A 260 -16.25 20.06 17.66
N GLN A 261 -14.94 19.97 17.49
CA GLN A 261 -14.27 18.90 16.74
C GLN A 261 -13.00 18.51 17.48
N SER A 262 -12.73 17.21 17.56
CA SER A 262 -11.50 16.67 18.15
C SER A 262 -11.18 15.31 17.56
N VAL A 263 -9.90 14.99 17.41
CA VAL A 263 -9.44 13.67 16.95
C VAL A 263 -8.56 13.05 18.03
N THR A 264 -8.94 11.85 18.47
CA THR A 264 -8.14 11.02 19.37
C THR A 264 -7.57 9.84 18.61
N ASP A 265 -6.30 9.53 18.81
CA ASP A 265 -5.71 8.26 18.42
C ASP A 265 -6.19 7.20 19.40
N ALA A 266 -7.12 6.34 18.98
CA ALA A 266 -7.70 5.30 19.81
C ALA A 266 -6.70 4.17 20.12
N THR A 267 -5.64 4.02 19.31
CA THR A 267 -4.58 3.03 19.54
C THR A 267 -3.69 3.45 20.71
N THR A 268 -3.33 4.73 20.79
CA THR A 268 -2.43 5.26 21.85
C THR A 268 -3.15 5.99 22.98
N GLY A 269 -4.42 6.34 22.79
CA GLY A 269 -5.22 7.16 23.69
C GLY A 269 -4.86 8.66 23.66
N GLN A 270 -4.01 9.11 22.74
CA GLN A 270 -3.56 10.51 22.68
C GLN A 270 -4.53 11.40 21.92
N ASP A 271 -4.73 12.62 22.40
CA ASP A 271 -5.37 13.67 21.62
C ASP A 271 -4.41 14.17 20.53
N ILE A 272 -4.80 13.98 19.28
CA ILE A 272 -4.04 14.36 18.09
C ILE A 272 -4.73 15.47 17.29
N SER A 273 -5.71 16.16 17.88
CA SER A 273 -6.46 17.24 17.24
C SER A 273 -5.56 18.33 16.64
N GLY A 274 -4.41 18.62 17.27
CA GLY A 274 -3.42 19.58 16.77
C GLY A 274 -2.82 19.22 15.40
N ARG A 275 -2.92 17.96 14.98
CA ARG A 275 -2.45 17.45 13.67
C ARG A 275 -3.46 17.62 12.54
N PHE A 276 -4.65 18.12 12.84
CA PHE A 276 -5.71 18.35 11.86
C PHE A 276 -6.05 19.84 11.75
N ASP A 277 -6.46 20.23 10.55
CA ASP A 277 -7.20 21.46 10.28
C ASP A 277 -8.69 21.13 10.25
N PHE A 278 -9.47 21.86 11.04
CA PHE A 278 -10.91 21.67 11.13
C PHE A 278 -11.66 22.78 10.41
N ASP A 279 -12.68 22.39 9.67
CA ASP A 279 -13.65 23.29 9.05
C ASP A 279 -15.07 22.85 9.42
N ALA A 280 -16.00 23.79 9.48
CA ALA A 280 -17.40 23.58 9.82
C ALA A 280 -18.33 24.20 8.76
N ALA A 281 -17.84 24.38 7.53
CA ALA A 281 -18.64 24.87 6.44
C ALA A 281 -19.78 23.89 6.12
N ALA A 282 -21.00 24.43 5.98
CA ALA A 282 -22.14 23.66 5.53
C ALA A 282 -21.81 22.99 4.17
N PRO A 283 -22.16 21.70 3.97
CA PRO A 283 -23.11 20.92 4.78
C PRO A 283 -22.46 20.01 5.84
N GLY A 284 -21.58 20.51 6.72
CA GLY A 284 -21.25 19.79 7.95
C GLY A 284 -19.89 20.14 8.56
N ALA A 285 -19.13 19.11 8.92
CA ALA A 285 -17.79 19.24 9.49
C ALA A 285 -16.75 18.56 8.60
N HIS A 286 -15.52 19.06 8.63
CA HIS A 286 -14.39 18.48 7.93
C HIS A 286 -13.14 18.48 8.83
N ALA A 287 -12.36 17.41 8.76
CA ALA A 287 -11.06 17.30 9.39
C ALA A 287 -10.02 16.89 8.34
N ASN A 288 -9.01 17.74 8.15
CA ASN A 288 -7.95 17.51 7.18
C ASN A 288 -6.59 17.33 7.86
N TRP A 289 -5.87 16.26 7.55
CA TRP A 289 -4.54 16.02 8.07
C TRP A 289 -3.55 17.09 7.57
N LYS A 290 -2.83 17.74 8.50
CA LYS A 290 -1.87 18.81 8.20
C LYS A 290 -0.64 18.35 7.41
N GLY A 291 -0.42 17.05 7.32
CA GLY A 291 0.69 16.44 6.57
C GLY A 291 1.72 15.74 7.45
N GLY A 292 2.73 15.18 6.77
CA GLY A 292 3.61 14.17 7.33
C GLY A 292 3.00 12.77 7.21
N ASP A 293 3.82 11.76 7.44
CA ASP A 293 3.38 10.36 7.36
C ASP A 293 2.34 10.08 8.45
N LEU A 294 1.27 9.37 8.09
CA LEU A 294 0.34 8.83 9.07
C LEU A 294 1.03 7.70 9.82
N PRO A 295 0.81 7.56 11.15
CA PRO A 295 1.32 6.42 11.88
C PRO A 295 0.70 5.13 11.34
N GLU A 296 1.50 4.07 11.17
CA GLU A 296 1.05 2.83 10.53
C GLU A 296 0.17 2.00 11.46
N GLY A 297 -1.00 1.57 10.99
CA GLY A 297 -1.90 0.65 11.73
C GLY A 297 -2.61 1.27 12.94
N HIS A 298 -2.70 2.60 13.04
CA HIS A 298 -3.44 3.28 14.10
C HIS A 298 -4.93 3.42 13.74
N GLU A 299 -5.78 3.52 14.77
CA GLU A 299 -7.19 3.88 14.64
C GLU A 299 -7.41 5.30 15.17
N PHE A 300 -7.98 6.18 14.34
CA PHE A 300 -8.36 7.53 14.73
C PHE A 300 -9.87 7.59 14.97
N ALA A 301 -10.25 8.23 16.07
CA ALA A 301 -11.62 8.54 16.43
C ALA A 301 -11.83 10.05 16.32
N TRP A 302 -12.53 10.48 15.28
CA TRP A 302 -12.92 11.88 15.09
C TRP A 302 -14.30 12.11 15.69
N LYS A 303 -14.35 12.96 16.70
CA LYS A 303 -15.56 13.36 17.39
C LYS A 303 -16.04 14.72 16.86
N VAL A 304 -17.29 14.76 16.41
CA VAL A 304 -17.99 15.97 15.99
C VAL A 304 -19.11 16.24 16.98
N THR A 305 -19.17 17.45 17.52
CA THR A 305 -20.23 17.89 18.41
C THR A 305 -21.07 18.93 17.71
N ILE A 306 -22.36 18.66 17.57
CA ILE A 306 -23.32 19.57 16.95
C ILE A 306 -24.33 20.06 17.96
N ARG A 307 -24.87 21.24 17.70
CA ARG A 307 -25.97 21.84 18.45
C ARG A 307 -27.11 22.17 17.51
N THR A 308 -28.31 21.73 17.84
CA THR A 308 -29.54 22.15 17.14
C THR A 308 -30.14 23.35 17.86
N SER A 309 -30.28 24.48 17.17
CA SER A 309 -30.67 25.75 17.81
C SER A 309 -32.18 25.90 18.04
N MET A 310 -32.99 25.28 17.18
CA MET A 310 -34.45 25.25 17.27
C MET A 310 -34.91 23.86 16.82
N PRO A 311 -34.77 22.84 17.67
CA PRO A 311 -35.09 21.49 17.25
C PRO A 311 -36.61 21.36 17.08
N GLU A 312 -37.00 20.81 15.94
CA GLU A 312 -38.35 20.30 15.70
C GLU A 312 -38.34 18.79 15.94
N THR A 313 -39.50 18.21 16.19
CA THR A 313 -39.62 16.75 16.28
C THR A 313 -39.40 16.14 14.90
N SER A 314 -38.21 15.60 14.68
CA SER A 314 -37.76 15.12 13.37
C SER A 314 -36.65 14.09 13.51
N ARG A 315 -36.07 13.68 12.38
CA ARG A 315 -34.87 12.84 12.30
C ARG A 315 -33.82 13.57 11.48
N VAL A 316 -32.63 13.70 12.05
CA VAL A 316 -31.46 14.23 11.36
C VAL A 316 -30.72 13.04 10.77
N ARG A 317 -30.48 13.09 9.45
CA ARG A 317 -29.69 12.09 8.74
C ARG A 317 -28.24 12.52 8.67
N ASP A 318 -27.38 11.54 8.69
CA ASP A 318 -26.00 11.76 9.04
C ASP A 318 -25.11 10.70 8.38
N HIS A 319 -24.20 11.16 7.53
CA HIS A 319 -23.27 10.30 6.80
C HIS A 319 -21.89 10.96 6.72
N GLY A 320 -20.85 10.17 6.91
CA GLY A 320 -19.48 10.61 6.76
C GLY A 320 -18.83 10.02 5.51
N ASP A 321 -17.79 10.69 5.06
CA ASP A 321 -16.87 10.20 4.04
C ASP A 321 -15.45 10.29 4.57
N VAL A 322 -14.68 9.22 4.39
CA VAL A 322 -13.25 9.20 4.73
C VAL A 322 -12.44 8.96 3.47
N ARG A 323 -11.57 9.90 3.15
CA ARG A 323 -10.58 9.80 2.08
C ARG A 323 -9.22 9.54 2.67
N TRP A 324 -8.67 8.38 2.34
CA TRP A 324 -7.31 8.00 2.64
C TRP A 324 -6.46 8.07 1.36
N LYS A 325 -5.24 8.58 1.48
CA LYS A 325 -4.32 8.68 0.37
C LYS A 325 -2.89 8.32 0.80
N GLY A 326 -2.32 7.31 0.17
CA GLY A 326 -0.90 6.97 0.21
C GLY A 326 -0.12 7.67 -0.91
N THR A 327 0.99 7.08 -1.33
CA THR A 327 1.80 7.61 -2.44
C THR A 327 1.23 7.20 -3.80
N SER A 328 0.69 5.97 -3.87
CA SER A 328 0.25 5.32 -5.10
C SER A 328 -1.23 4.95 -5.07
N ILE A 329 -1.83 4.77 -3.88
CA ILE A 329 -3.24 4.44 -3.71
C ILE A 329 -4.00 5.63 -3.11
N GLU A 330 -5.17 5.90 -3.68
CA GLU A 330 -6.14 6.85 -3.14
C GLU A 330 -7.51 6.20 -3.08
N GLN A 331 -8.18 6.31 -1.93
CA GLN A 331 -9.47 5.69 -1.72
C GLN A 331 -10.36 6.58 -0.84
N THR A 332 -11.60 6.79 -1.29
CA THR A 332 -12.67 7.35 -0.48
C THR A 332 -13.68 6.26 -0.16
N ARG A 333 -14.04 6.12 1.11
CA ARG A 333 -15.10 5.21 1.57
C ARG A 333 -16.12 5.97 2.42
N PRO A 334 -17.42 5.76 2.19
CA PRO A 334 -18.46 6.32 3.05
C PRO A 334 -18.57 5.53 4.35
N THR A 335 -19.06 6.17 5.40
CA THR A 335 -19.53 5.50 6.62
C THR A 335 -20.93 4.94 6.40
N PRO A 336 -21.39 3.99 7.23
CA PRO A 336 -22.82 3.67 7.30
C PRO A 336 -23.65 4.92 7.62
N GLU A 337 -24.79 5.06 6.95
CA GLU A 337 -25.76 6.11 7.25
C GLU A 337 -26.36 5.91 8.64
N ARG A 338 -26.47 6.99 9.40
CA ARG A 338 -27.09 7.02 10.72
C ARG A 338 -28.18 8.08 10.77
N GLU A 339 -29.08 7.92 11.73
CA GLU A 339 -30.10 8.90 12.04
C GLU A 339 -30.21 9.04 13.56
N PHE A 340 -30.49 10.25 14.02
CA PHE A 340 -30.85 10.50 15.41
C PHE A 340 -32.11 11.36 15.50
N PRO A 341 -32.96 11.11 16.51
CA PRO A 341 -34.18 11.89 16.70
C PRO A 341 -33.85 13.26 17.31
N THR A 342 -34.52 14.29 16.81
CA THR A 342 -34.65 15.59 17.49
C THR A 342 -36.06 15.70 18.03
N TRP A 343 -36.25 16.47 19.11
CA TRP A 343 -37.57 16.77 19.63
C TRP A 343 -37.74 18.26 19.84
N ARG A 344 -38.95 18.73 19.56
CA ARG A 344 -39.37 20.06 19.98
C ARG A 344 -39.53 20.07 21.50
N PRO A 345 -38.82 20.94 22.24
CA PRO A 345 -39.09 21.16 23.65
C PRO A 345 -40.55 21.57 23.79
N ASN A 346 -41.33 20.90 24.63
CA ASN A 346 -42.68 21.36 24.95
C ASN A 346 -42.58 22.39 26.08
N PRO A 347 -42.79 23.69 25.82
CA PRO A 347 -42.66 24.75 26.83
C PRO A 347 -43.69 24.66 27.96
N ASP A 348 -44.63 23.70 27.92
CA ASP A 348 -45.60 23.46 29.00
C ASP A 348 -44.97 22.97 30.32
N LYS A 349 -43.65 22.71 30.35
CA LYS A 349 -42.94 22.39 31.59
C LYS A 349 -42.02 23.54 31.99
N SER A 350 -42.52 24.37 32.91
CA SER A 350 -41.69 25.28 33.68
C SER A 350 -41.04 24.52 34.84
N TRP A 351 -39.77 24.84 35.11
CA TRP A 351 -39.05 24.35 36.27
C TRP A 351 -39.09 25.42 37.35
N ILE A 352 -39.19 25.01 38.61
CA ILE A 352 -39.20 25.93 39.74
C ILE A 352 -37.81 25.90 40.37
N LEU A 353 -37.00 26.92 40.09
CA LEU A 353 -35.66 27.07 40.67
C LEU A 353 -35.74 27.96 41.91
N LYS A 354 -35.08 27.58 43.00
CA LYS A 354 -34.89 28.46 44.16
C LYS A 354 -33.65 29.32 43.91
N ASP A 355 -33.85 30.62 43.76
CA ASP A 355 -32.75 31.58 43.64
C ASP A 355 -31.87 31.52 44.91
N PRO A 356 -30.59 31.15 44.81
CA PRO A 356 -29.71 31.01 45.97
C PRO A 356 -29.42 32.35 46.66
N ALA A 357 -29.53 33.48 45.95
CA ALA A 357 -29.25 34.81 46.49
C ALA A 357 -30.47 35.42 47.20
N SER A 358 -31.67 35.25 46.64
CA SER A 358 -32.89 35.83 47.19
C SER A 358 -33.77 34.85 47.98
N GLY A 359 -33.50 33.55 47.90
CA GLY A 359 -34.28 32.48 48.52
C GLY A 359 -35.69 32.28 47.92
N ARG A 360 -36.03 33.01 46.85
CA ARG A 360 -37.34 32.98 46.20
C ARG A 360 -37.40 31.89 45.13
N TRP A 361 -38.56 31.25 45.02
CA TRP A 361 -38.87 30.32 43.95
C TRP A 361 -39.22 31.10 42.67
N GLN A 362 -38.56 30.78 41.58
CA GLN A 362 -38.77 31.40 40.28
C GLN A 362 -39.09 30.32 39.24
N ALA A 363 -40.11 30.57 38.42
CA ALA A 363 -40.37 29.74 37.26
C ALA A 363 -39.33 30.09 36.19
N VAL A 364 -38.57 29.08 35.78
CA VAL A 364 -37.67 29.14 34.63
C VAL A 364 -38.24 28.24 33.54
N ILE A 365 -38.24 28.72 32.31
CA ILE A 365 -38.69 27.97 31.13
C ILE A 365 -37.47 27.25 30.56
#